data_AF-A0A838VB67-F1
#
_entry.id   AF-A0A838VB67-F1
#
_cell.length_a   1.000
_cell.length_b   1.000
_cell.length_c   1.000
_cell.angle_alpha   90.00
_cell.angle_beta   90.00
_cell.angle_gamma   90.00
#
_symmetry.space_group_name_H-M   'P 1'
#
loop_
_entity.id
_entity.type
_entity.pdbx_description
1 polymer ?
#
loop_
_entity_poly.entity_id
_entity_poly.type
_entity_poly.pdbx_seq_one_letter_code
_entity_poly.pdbx_strand_id
1 'polypeptide(L)'
;MIRKLLLGGTILSLCSAAAIAAPPAAPAPSGVSGLGIRNIGSAAMSGRIAAIAARQEADGKVTLFVGAASGGVWKSEDGGTSFHPVFDKQPVQSIGAIALDPTNPQTVWVGTGESWTRNSVSIGDGIYKSTDGGESWTNVGLPTTERVTRIIVHPTNGNIVYVCAPGALWSDSPDRGLYKTSDGGKTWSLILKGSNLSTGCSSVSLDPSNPTG
;
A
#
# COMPACT_ATOMS: atom_id res chain seq x y z
N MET A 1 26.61 14.78 64.67
CA MET A 1 25.33 14.43 64.02
C MET A 1 25.58 14.22 62.54
N ILE A 2 25.13 13.09 62.03
CA ILE A 2 25.45 12.48 60.74
C ILE A 2 24.66 13.14 59.61
N ARG A 3 25.31 13.53 58.50
CA ARG A 3 24.67 13.62 57.18
C ARG A 3 25.58 13.01 56.13
N LYS A 4 25.25 11.77 55.73
CA LYS A 4 25.76 11.10 54.53
C LYS A 4 25.16 11.81 53.31
N LEU A 5 26.00 12.34 52.44
CA LEU A 5 25.60 12.81 51.10
C LEU A 5 25.87 11.65 50.13
N LEU A 6 24.80 10.99 49.64
CA LEU A 6 24.93 10.02 48.55
C LEU A 6 25.04 10.80 47.23
N LEU A 7 26.19 10.69 46.57
CA LEU A 7 26.34 11.04 45.15
C LEU A 7 25.69 9.90 44.33
N GLY A 8 24.49 10.15 43.81
CA GLY A 8 23.88 9.30 42.78
C GLY A 8 24.48 9.63 41.41
N GLY A 9 25.49 8.87 40.99
CA GLY A 9 26.01 8.93 39.63
C GLY A 9 25.10 8.18 38.66
N THR A 10 24.34 8.90 37.84
CA THR A 10 23.57 8.31 36.74
C THR A 10 24.53 8.04 35.57
N ILE A 11 24.93 6.78 35.38
CA ILE A 11 25.64 6.34 34.18
C ILE A 11 24.62 6.30 33.04
N LEU A 12 24.69 7.27 32.14
CA LEU A 12 23.96 7.29 30.88
C LEU A 12 24.62 6.29 29.92
N SER A 13 24.12 5.05 29.88
CA SER A 13 24.58 4.04 28.93
C SER A 13 24.01 4.36 27.55
N LEU A 14 24.85 4.93 26.68
CA LEU A 14 24.55 5.15 25.27
C LEU A 14 24.61 3.80 24.53
N CYS A 15 23.46 3.13 24.38
CA CYS A 15 23.35 1.97 23.48
C CYS A 15 23.34 2.47 22.04
N SER A 16 24.50 2.49 21.37
CA SER A 16 24.56 2.64 19.92
C SER A 16 23.95 1.40 19.26
N ALA A 17 22.77 1.55 18.65
CA ALA A 17 22.24 0.57 17.73
C ALA A 17 23.13 0.54 16.48
N ALA A 18 24.01 -0.45 16.38
CA ALA A 18 24.71 -0.73 15.14
C ALA A 18 23.69 -1.20 14.11
N ALA A 19 23.48 -0.41 13.06
CA ALA A 19 22.71 -0.82 11.90
C ALA A 19 23.44 -2.00 11.24
N ILE A 20 22.87 -3.20 11.37
CA ILE A 20 23.34 -4.37 10.64
C ILE A 20 22.91 -4.14 9.19
N ALA A 21 23.84 -3.64 8.37
CA ALA A 21 23.63 -3.57 6.93
C ALA A 21 23.45 -4.99 6.40
N ALA A 22 22.36 -5.22 5.66
CA ALA A 22 22.17 -6.48 4.95
C ALA A 22 23.35 -6.70 3.99
N PRO A 23 23.91 -7.92 3.91
CA PRO A 23 24.97 -8.21 2.95
C PRO A 23 24.47 -7.93 1.52
N PRO A 24 25.33 -7.41 0.63
CA PRO A 24 24.96 -7.19 -0.76
C PRO A 24 24.47 -8.51 -1.38
N ALA A 25 23.39 -8.43 -2.16
CA ALA A 25 22.84 -9.56 -2.86
C ALA A 25 23.96 -10.25 -3.67
N ALA A 26 24.08 -11.57 -3.52
CA ALA A 26 25.08 -12.33 -4.26
C ALA A 26 24.89 -12.09 -5.77
N PRO A 27 25.98 -11.85 -6.53
CA PRO A 27 25.88 -11.72 -7.98
C PRO A 27 25.25 -12.98 -8.55
N ALA A 28 24.32 -12.80 -9.50
CA ALA A 28 23.70 -13.92 -10.20
C ALA A 28 24.81 -14.84 -10.76
N PRO A 29 24.67 -16.17 -10.64
CA PRO A 29 25.69 -17.10 -11.09
C PRO A 29 26.02 -16.83 -12.57
N SER A 30 27.30 -16.81 -12.91
CA SER A 30 27.84 -16.41 -14.22
C SER A 30 27.45 -17.33 -15.40
N GLY A 31 26.41 -18.15 -15.24
CA GLY A 31 25.84 -19.03 -16.26
C GLY A 31 24.37 -18.75 -16.61
N VAL A 32 23.74 -17.72 -16.02
CA VAL A 32 22.35 -17.33 -16.35
C VAL A 32 22.26 -16.04 -17.17
N SER A 33 23.38 -15.38 -17.47
CA SER A 33 23.42 -14.25 -18.40
C SER A 33 23.02 -14.71 -19.80
N GLY A 34 21.80 -14.37 -20.22
CA GLY A 34 21.24 -14.73 -21.53
C GLY A 34 19.99 -15.61 -21.46
N LEU A 35 19.65 -16.17 -20.29
CA LEU A 35 18.37 -16.85 -20.09
C LEU A 35 17.35 -15.83 -19.58
N GLY A 36 16.40 -15.47 -20.45
CA GLY A 36 15.25 -14.67 -20.04
C GLY A 36 14.41 -15.42 -19.01
N ILE A 37 14.11 -14.78 -17.88
CA ILE A 37 13.10 -15.29 -16.94
C ILE A 37 11.78 -15.36 -17.72
N ARG A 38 11.13 -16.53 -17.68
CA ARG A 38 9.79 -16.70 -18.26
C ARG A 38 8.86 -17.34 -17.25
N ASN A 39 7.61 -16.92 -17.27
CA ASN A 39 6.55 -17.56 -16.50
C ASN A 39 6.31 -18.97 -17.06
N ILE A 40 6.27 -19.99 -16.19
CA ILE A 40 6.01 -21.40 -16.57
C ILE A 40 4.61 -21.89 -16.18
N GLY A 41 3.74 -20.96 -15.76
CA GLY A 41 2.43 -21.25 -15.19
C GLY A 41 2.49 -21.70 -13.73
N SER A 42 1.32 -21.81 -13.10
CA SER A 42 1.19 -22.41 -11.78
C SER A 42 1.15 -23.93 -11.90
N ALA A 43 1.95 -24.63 -11.10
CA ALA A 43 1.99 -26.10 -11.06
C ALA A 43 0.90 -26.71 -10.15
N ALA A 44 0.25 -25.94 -9.26
CA ALA A 44 -0.79 -26.46 -8.35
C ALA A 44 -1.66 -25.37 -7.69
N MET A 45 -1.05 -24.31 -7.13
CA MET A 45 -1.75 -23.21 -6.46
C MET A 45 -1.39 -21.87 -7.10
N SER A 46 -2.41 -21.07 -7.42
CA SER A 46 -2.22 -19.69 -7.87
C SER A 46 -2.16 -18.74 -6.67
N GLY A 47 -1.72 -17.50 -6.91
CA GLY A 47 -1.74 -16.44 -5.91
C GLY A 47 -3.16 -15.95 -5.60
N ARG A 48 -3.33 -15.26 -4.47
CA ARG A 48 -4.59 -14.57 -4.14
C ARG A 48 -4.62 -13.20 -4.82
N ILE A 49 -5.77 -12.87 -5.39
CA ILE A 49 -6.09 -11.52 -5.84
C ILE A 49 -6.82 -10.80 -4.72
N ALA A 50 -6.26 -9.67 -4.29
CA ALA A 50 -6.74 -8.89 -3.15
C ALA A 50 -7.52 -7.64 -3.58
N ALA A 51 -7.22 -7.09 -4.76
CA ALA A 51 -7.89 -5.92 -5.29
C ALA A 51 -8.06 -6.02 -6.80
N ILE A 52 -9.18 -5.51 -7.31
CA ILE A 52 -9.43 -5.32 -8.74
C ILE A 52 -10.09 -3.96 -8.92
N ALA A 53 -9.62 -3.18 -9.88
CA ALA A 53 -10.29 -1.98 -10.34
C ALA A 53 -10.34 -2.00 -11.87
N ALA A 54 -11.46 -1.57 -12.44
CA ALA A 54 -11.68 -1.58 -13.88
C ALA A 54 -12.38 -0.31 -14.34
N ARG A 55 -12.09 0.10 -15.57
CA ARG A 55 -12.68 1.26 -16.25
C ARG A 55 -12.96 0.89 -17.69
N GLN A 56 -14.11 1.31 -18.20
CA GLN A 56 -14.34 1.36 -19.64
C GLN A 56 -13.69 2.63 -20.19
N GLU A 57 -12.85 2.46 -21.18
CA GLU A 57 -12.15 3.54 -21.87
C GLU A 57 -13.02 4.10 -23.01
N ALA A 58 -12.67 5.29 -23.51
CA ALA A 58 -13.42 5.97 -24.56
C ALA A 58 -13.49 5.19 -25.89
N ASP A 59 -12.53 4.32 -26.16
CA ASP A 59 -12.49 3.42 -27.32
C ASP A 59 -13.33 2.14 -27.13
N GLY A 60 -14.02 2.02 -25.99
CA GLY A 60 -14.88 0.90 -25.64
C GLY A 60 -14.15 -0.28 -25.00
N LYS A 61 -12.82 -0.27 -24.91
CA LYS A 61 -12.05 -1.31 -24.23
C LYS A 61 -12.19 -1.19 -22.71
N VAL A 62 -11.81 -2.25 -22.02
CA VAL A 62 -11.76 -2.27 -20.55
C VAL A 62 -10.31 -2.37 -20.10
N THR A 63 -9.87 -1.36 -19.36
CA THR A 63 -8.61 -1.40 -18.61
C THR A 63 -8.88 -2.00 -17.24
N LEU A 64 -8.04 -2.94 -16.82
CA LEU A 64 -8.08 -3.53 -15.48
C LEU A 64 -6.74 -3.34 -14.78
N PHE A 65 -6.81 -3.06 -13.50
CA PHE A 65 -5.71 -3.17 -12.56
C PHE A 65 -6.05 -4.24 -11.53
N VAL A 66 -5.10 -5.15 -11.30
CA VAL A 66 -5.25 -6.29 -10.40
C VAL A 66 -4.13 -6.24 -9.38
N GLY A 67 -4.49 -6.19 -8.10
CA GLY A 67 -3.58 -6.21 -6.97
C GLY A 67 -3.52 -7.60 -6.37
N ALA A 68 -2.33 -8.20 -6.34
CA ALA A 68 -2.11 -9.48 -5.70
C ALA A 68 -1.83 -9.32 -4.19
N ALA A 69 -2.25 -10.30 -3.39
CA ALA A 69 -1.87 -10.44 -1.98
C ALA A 69 -0.35 -10.46 -1.78
N SER A 70 0.35 -11.02 -2.77
CA SER A 70 1.78 -11.05 -2.94
C SER A 70 2.05 -11.21 -4.43
N GLY A 71 2.57 -10.15 -5.07
CA GLY A 71 2.83 -10.13 -6.52
C GLY A 71 2.61 -8.78 -7.19
N GLY A 72 2.46 -7.70 -6.42
CA GLY A 72 2.36 -6.34 -6.94
C GLY A 72 1.06 -6.07 -7.69
N VAL A 73 1.11 -5.10 -8.60
CA VAL A 73 -0.01 -4.67 -9.44
C VAL A 73 0.23 -5.13 -10.88
N TRP A 74 -0.81 -5.67 -11.49
CA TRP A 74 -0.87 -6.12 -12.87
C TRP A 74 -1.89 -5.28 -13.63
N LYS A 75 -1.58 -4.97 -14.88
CA LYS A 75 -2.46 -4.20 -15.77
C LYS A 75 -2.86 -5.03 -16.98
N SER A 76 -4.12 -4.88 -17.38
CA SER A 76 -4.66 -5.39 -18.64
C SER A 76 -5.32 -4.24 -19.37
N GLU A 77 -5.16 -4.20 -20.69
CA GLU A 77 -5.77 -3.18 -21.58
C GLU A 77 -6.71 -3.83 -22.63
N ASP A 78 -6.90 -5.14 -22.55
CA ASP A 78 -7.66 -5.96 -23.50
C ASP A 78 -8.81 -6.73 -22.83
N GLY A 79 -9.39 -6.16 -21.77
CA GLY A 79 -10.52 -6.76 -21.06
C GLY A 79 -10.18 -7.99 -20.21
N GLY A 80 -8.92 -8.19 -19.86
CA GLY A 80 -8.44 -9.27 -19.01
C GLY A 80 -7.96 -10.49 -19.78
N THR A 81 -7.70 -10.34 -21.08
CA THR A 81 -7.16 -11.42 -21.92
C THR A 81 -5.67 -11.60 -21.65
N SER A 82 -4.93 -10.51 -21.47
CA SER A 82 -3.51 -10.52 -21.12
C SER A 82 -3.18 -9.52 -20.00
N PHE A 83 -2.19 -9.87 -19.18
CA PHE A 83 -1.74 -9.03 -18.07
C PHE A 83 -0.23 -8.87 -18.10
N HIS A 84 0.25 -7.68 -17.75
CA HIS A 84 1.66 -7.39 -17.52
C HIS A 84 1.86 -6.73 -16.15
N PRO A 85 2.98 -6.99 -15.46
CA PRO A 85 3.25 -6.36 -14.18
C PRO A 85 3.62 -4.89 -14.38
N VAL A 86 3.11 -4.03 -13.51
CA VAL A 86 3.35 -2.57 -13.55
C VAL A 86 3.93 -2.02 -12.25
N PHE A 87 4.24 -2.90 -11.28
CA PHE A 87 4.67 -2.51 -9.93
C PHE A 87 6.01 -3.14 -9.49
N ASP A 88 6.70 -3.87 -10.37
CA ASP A 88 7.91 -4.65 -10.05
C ASP A 88 9.11 -3.80 -9.59
N LYS A 89 9.06 -2.50 -9.82
CA LYS A 89 10.11 -1.55 -9.39
C LYS A 89 9.95 -1.09 -7.94
N GLN A 90 8.83 -1.42 -7.29
CA GLN A 90 8.53 -0.98 -5.93
C GLN A 90 9.07 -1.98 -4.90
N PRO A 91 9.47 -1.52 -3.70
CA PRO A 91 10.04 -2.40 -2.66
C PRO A 91 9.01 -3.28 -1.94
N VAL A 92 7.73 -3.15 -2.31
CA VAL A 92 6.58 -3.78 -1.66
C VAL A 92 5.74 -4.53 -2.69
N GLN A 93 5.23 -5.70 -2.30
CA GLN A 93 4.50 -6.59 -3.22
C GLN A 93 3.07 -6.91 -2.78
N SER A 94 2.69 -6.55 -1.54
CA SER A 94 1.37 -6.85 -1.00
C SER A 94 0.44 -5.69 -1.30
N ILE A 95 -0.66 -5.98 -2.00
CA ILE A 95 -1.64 -4.97 -2.40
C ILE A 95 -2.94 -5.23 -1.65
N GLY A 96 -3.50 -4.20 -1.03
CA GLY A 96 -4.77 -4.27 -0.30
C GLY A 96 -5.91 -3.54 -0.98
N ALA A 97 -5.62 -2.48 -1.75
CA ALA A 97 -6.65 -1.72 -2.45
C ALA A 97 -6.11 -1.09 -3.74
N ILE A 98 -6.98 -0.92 -4.72
CA ILE A 98 -6.72 -0.13 -5.94
C ILE A 98 -7.94 0.75 -6.20
N ALA A 99 -7.71 2.02 -6.55
CA ALA A 99 -8.76 2.93 -6.99
C ALA A 99 -8.32 3.70 -8.24
N LEU A 100 -9.25 3.84 -9.19
CA LEU A 100 -9.06 4.65 -10.40
C LEU A 100 -9.66 6.03 -10.15
N ASP A 101 -8.98 7.07 -10.59
CA ASP A 101 -9.51 8.43 -10.55
C ASP A 101 -10.58 8.60 -11.64
N PRO A 102 -11.83 8.95 -11.29
CA PRO A 102 -12.90 9.17 -12.27
C PRO A 102 -12.72 10.46 -13.07
N THR A 103 -11.92 11.41 -12.58
CA THR A 103 -11.67 12.71 -13.23
C THR A 103 -10.45 12.71 -14.14
N ASN A 104 -9.56 11.74 -14.00
CA ASN A 104 -8.37 11.61 -14.83
C ASN A 104 -7.98 10.14 -15.02
N PRO A 105 -8.13 9.57 -16.23
CA PRO A 105 -7.84 8.16 -16.45
C PRO A 105 -6.37 7.77 -16.23
N GLN A 106 -5.45 8.74 -16.26
CA GLN A 106 -4.02 8.49 -16.00
C GLN A 106 -3.70 8.34 -14.52
N THR A 107 -4.59 8.76 -13.61
CA THR A 107 -4.35 8.69 -12.18
C THR A 107 -4.87 7.36 -11.60
N VAL A 108 -3.98 6.63 -10.94
CA VAL A 108 -4.30 5.38 -10.25
C VAL A 108 -3.69 5.42 -8.85
N TRP A 109 -4.47 4.94 -7.88
CA TRP A 109 -4.08 4.85 -6.48
C TRP A 109 -3.99 3.39 -6.05
N VAL A 110 -2.93 3.06 -5.32
CA VAL A 110 -2.66 1.72 -4.81
C VAL A 110 -2.39 1.81 -3.31
N GLY A 111 -3.12 1.04 -2.54
CA GLY A 111 -2.89 0.84 -1.11
C GLY A 111 -2.20 -0.49 -0.90
N THR A 112 -1.08 -0.47 -0.18
CA THR A 112 -0.29 -1.67 0.08
C THR A 112 -0.67 -2.35 1.39
N GLY A 113 -0.33 -3.63 1.51
CA GLY A 113 -0.67 -4.50 2.62
C GLY A 113 -2.09 -5.04 2.51
N GLU A 114 -2.22 -6.33 2.18
CA GLU A 114 -3.53 -6.97 2.09
C GLU A 114 -4.22 -7.08 3.46
N SER A 115 -5.55 -7.05 3.44
CA SER A 115 -6.38 -7.06 4.64
C SER A 115 -6.84 -8.45 5.09
N TRP A 116 -6.54 -9.50 4.32
CA TRP A 116 -6.89 -10.88 4.69
C TRP A 116 -6.02 -11.35 5.86
N THR A 117 -6.61 -11.30 7.05
CA THR A 117 -6.02 -11.74 8.32
C THR A 117 -5.78 -13.25 8.36
N ARG A 118 -4.58 -13.69 7.98
CA ARG A 118 -4.12 -15.08 8.08
C ARG A 118 -2.66 -15.15 8.53
N ASN A 119 -2.17 -16.38 8.75
CA ASN A 119 -0.78 -16.70 9.09
C ASN A 119 0.23 -16.50 7.94
N SER A 120 -0.21 -16.01 6.77
CA SER A 120 0.64 -15.75 5.59
C SER A 120 0.20 -14.47 4.91
N VAL A 121 0.46 -13.35 5.57
CA VAL A 121 0.11 -11.99 5.16
C VAL A 121 1.34 -11.09 5.28
N SER A 122 1.62 -10.32 4.24
CA SER A 122 2.70 -9.34 4.24
C SER A 122 2.16 -7.96 4.57
N ILE A 123 2.97 -7.13 5.22
CA ILE A 123 2.65 -5.72 5.43
C ILE A 123 2.94 -4.93 4.15
N GLY A 124 2.26 -3.79 4.04
CA GLY A 124 2.56 -2.71 3.12
C GLY A 124 3.32 -1.58 3.80
N ASP A 125 3.62 -0.56 3.00
CA ASP A 125 4.37 0.65 3.34
C ASP A 125 3.63 1.92 2.86
N GLY A 126 2.30 1.84 2.78
CA GLY A 126 1.42 2.99 2.56
C GLY A 126 0.77 3.05 1.17
N ILE A 127 0.63 4.27 0.66
CA ILE A 127 -0.13 4.60 -0.55
C ILE A 127 0.83 4.96 -1.68
N TYR A 128 0.58 4.38 -2.85
CA TYR A 128 1.24 4.74 -4.10
C TYR A 128 0.26 5.41 -5.04
N LYS A 129 0.78 6.35 -5.82
CA LYS A 129 0.05 7.07 -6.87
C LYS A 129 0.83 6.98 -8.17
N SER A 130 0.13 6.64 -9.25
CA SER A 130 0.58 6.84 -10.62
C SER A 130 -0.21 8.01 -11.23
N THR A 131 0.44 8.76 -12.11
CA THR A 131 -0.18 9.82 -12.93
C THR A 131 0.05 9.61 -14.42
N ASP A 132 0.49 8.41 -14.80
CA ASP A 132 0.86 7.98 -16.15
C ASP A 132 0.28 6.60 -16.48
N GLY A 133 -0.91 6.30 -15.94
CA GLY A 133 -1.65 5.08 -16.29
C GLY A 133 -0.99 3.80 -15.79
N GLY A 134 -0.19 3.89 -14.73
CA GLY A 134 0.47 2.78 -14.06
C GLY A 134 1.92 2.54 -14.50
N GLU A 135 2.50 3.35 -15.38
CA GLU A 135 3.87 3.16 -15.86
C GLU A 135 4.92 3.46 -14.78
N SER A 136 4.65 4.45 -13.93
CA SER A 136 5.47 4.79 -12.77
C SER A 136 4.62 5.08 -11.53
N TRP A 137 5.23 4.91 -10.36
CA TRP A 137 4.55 5.04 -9.07
C TRP A 137 5.40 5.85 -8.10
N THR A 138 4.73 6.72 -7.35
CA THR A 138 5.32 7.49 -6.25
C THR A 138 4.64 7.08 -4.95
N ASN A 139 5.40 6.73 -3.91
CA ASN A 139 4.86 6.59 -2.57
C ASN A 139 4.48 7.97 -2.02
N VAL A 140 3.22 8.14 -1.65
CA VAL A 140 2.61 9.41 -1.22
C VAL A 140 2.18 9.37 0.25
N GLY A 141 2.69 8.44 1.05
CA GLY A 141 2.60 8.46 2.50
C GLY A 141 1.75 7.35 3.12
N LEU A 142 1.41 7.54 4.39
CA LEU A 142 0.82 6.54 5.30
C LEU A 142 1.68 5.27 5.53
N PRO A 143 3.02 5.40 5.71
CA PRO A 143 3.94 4.25 5.73
C PRO A 143 3.74 3.29 6.91
N THR A 144 3.15 3.76 8.00
CA THR A 144 2.96 2.99 9.25
C THR A 144 1.59 2.33 9.35
N THR A 145 0.71 2.49 8.35
CA THR A 145 -0.63 1.88 8.37
C THR A 145 -0.60 0.37 8.23
N GLU A 146 0.51 -0.20 7.73
CA GLU A 146 0.75 -1.59 7.35
C GLU A 146 -0.22 -2.19 6.32
N ARG A 147 -1.48 -1.74 6.26
CA ARG A 147 -2.56 -2.31 5.46
C ARG A 147 -3.52 -1.24 5.05
N VAL A 148 -4.02 -1.36 3.83
CA VAL A 148 -5.02 -0.47 3.26
C VAL A 148 -6.13 -1.32 2.66
N THR A 149 -7.33 -1.23 3.22
CA THR A 149 -8.47 -2.06 2.78
C THR A 149 -9.32 -1.41 1.71
N ARG A 150 -9.31 -0.07 1.65
CA ARG A 150 -10.18 0.69 0.76
C ARG A 150 -9.55 2.03 0.42
N ILE A 151 -9.68 2.43 -0.84
CA ILE A 151 -9.40 3.78 -1.32
C ILE A 151 -10.65 4.24 -2.07
N ILE A 152 -11.08 5.49 -1.85
CA ILE A 152 -12.12 6.15 -2.63
C ILE A 152 -11.56 7.48 -3.12
N VAL A 153 -11.63 7.70 -4.44
CA VAL A 153 -11.36 9.00 -5.06
C VAL A 153 -12.68 9.73 -5.23
N HIS A 154 -12.71 11.01 -4.88
CA HIS A 154 -13.91 11.83 -5.00
C HIS A 154 -14.34 11.97 -6.48
N PRO A 155 -15.64 11.86 -6.80
CA PRO A 155 -16.13 11.70 -8.18
C PRO A 155 -15.83 12.89 -9.09
N THR A 156 -15.71 14.10 -8.53
CA THR A 156 -15.52 15.34 -9.29
C THR A 156 -14.21 16.07 -8.96
N ASN A 157 -13.38 15.53 -8.06
CA ASN A 157 -12.12 16.15 -7.69
C ASN A 157 -11.08 15.09 -7.26
N GLY A 158 -10.23 14.66 -8.21
CA GLY A 158 -9.19 13.65 -7.98
C GLY A 158 -8.14 13.98 -6.90
N ASN A 159 -8.10 15.22 -6.39
CA ASN A 159 -7.24 15.59 -5.26
C ASN A 159 -7.81 15.18 -3.90
N ILE A 160 -9.11 14.89 -3.84
CA ILE A 160 -9.78 14.45 -2.61
C ILE A 160 -9.85 12.92 -2.62
N VAL A 161 -9.13 12.29 -1.69
CA VAL A 161 -9.06 10.83 -1.60
C VAL A 161 -9.20 10.39 -0.15
N TYR A 162 -9.98 9.34 0.07
CA TYR A 162 -10.23 8.71 1.36
C TYR A 162 -9.59 7.33 1.41
N VAL A 163 -8.95 7.00 2.52
CA VAL A 163 -8.20 5.75 2.71
C VAL A 163 -8.61 5.09 4.04
N CYS A 164 -9.06 3.84 3.98
CA CYS A 164 -9.28 3.03 5.18
C CYS A 164 -8.03 2.22 5.52
N ALA A 165 -7.50 2.52 6.70
CA ALA A 165 -6.39 1.81 7.31
C ALA A 165 -6.89 1.03 8.52
N PRO A 166 -6.98 -0.31 8.45
CA PRO A 166 -7.23 -1.12 9.63
C PRO A 166 -6.05 -1.04 10.60
N GLY A 167 -4.80 -0.87 10.13
CA GLY A 167 -3.58 -0.87 10.93
C GLY A 167 -2.90 -2.24 11.03
N ALA A 168 -1.96 -2.35 11.99
CA ALA A 168 -1.28 -3.59 12.33
C ALA A 168 -2.27 -4.70 12.72
N LEU A 169 -2.02 -5.95 12.32
CA LEU A 169 -2.99 -7.02 12.64
C LEU A 169 -2.87 -7.55 14.06
N TRP A 170 -1.65 -7.55 14.61
CA TRP A 170 -1.33 -8.31 15.82
C TRP A 170 -0.89 -7.44 17.00
N SER A 171 -1.07 -6.12 16.89
CA SER A 171 -0.75 -5.17 17.96
C SER A 171 -1.62 -3.93 17.85
N ASP A 172 -1.78 -3.23 18.95
CA ASP A 172 -2.32 -1.87 18.94
C ASP A 172 -1.48 -0.95 18.05
N SER A 173 -2.14 0.03 17.42
CA SER A 173 -1.48 1.04 16.58
C SER A 173 -2.23 2.37 16.64
N PRO A 174 -1.53 3.51 16.72
CA PRO A 174 -2.14 4.83 16.60
C PRO A 174 -2.57 5.15 15.16
N ASP A 175 -2.06 4.42 14.17
CA ASP A 175 -2.21 4.69 12.74
C ASP A 175 -3.39 3.93 12.11
N ARG A 176 -4.48 3.81 12.88
CA ARG A 176 -5.73 3.18 12.49
C ARG A 176 -6.80 4.22 12.23
N GLY A 177 -7.58 4.04 11.17
CA GLY A 177 -8.78 4.83 10.92
C GLY A 177 -9.01 5.20 9.46
N LEU A 178 -9.80 6.25 9.25
CA LEU A 178 -10.08 6.83 7.93
C LEU A 178 -9.21 8.06 7.74
N TYR A 179 -8.34 8.01 6.74
CA TYR A 179 -7.52 9.13 6.31
C TYR A 179 -8.15 9.84 5.12
N LYS A 180 -7.91 11.15 5.01
CA LYS A 180 -8.31 11.98 3.89
C LYS A 180 -7.14 12.84 3.44
N THR A 181 -6.95 12.95 2.13
CA THR A 181 -6.16 14.02 1.51
C THR A 181 -7.11 14.92 0.72
N SER A 182 -6.75 16.20 0.60
CA SER A 182 -7.43 17.18 -0.26
C SER A 182 -6.48 17.84 -1.27
N ASP A 183 -5.22 17.40 -1.31
CA ASP A 183 -4.14 17.97 -2.12
C ASP A 183 -3.45 16.93 -3.02
N GLY A 184 -4.17 15.83 -3.31
CA GLY A 184 -3.71 14.79 -4.20
C GLY A 184 -2.59 13.93 -3.62
N GLY A 185 -2.57 13.77 -2.29
CA GLY A 185 -1.68 12.88 -1.56
C GLY A 185 -0.41 13.54 -1.03
N LYS A 186 -0.30 14.88 -1.07
CA LYS A 186 0.87 15.57 -0.48
C LYS A 186 0.78 15.59 1.04
N THR A 187 -0.43 15.73 1.58
CA THR A 187 -0.71 15.63 3.00
C THR A 187 -1.92 14.75 3.28
N TRP A 188 -1.94 14.14 4.47
CA TRP A 188 -3.00 13.25 4.93
C TRP A 188 -3.46 13.64 6.33
N SER A 189 -4.78 13.68 6.51
CA SER A 189 -5.44 13.95 7.79
C SER A 189 -6.20 12.70 8.23
N LEU A 190 -6.01 12.28 9.48
CA LEU A 190 -6.86 11.26 10.11
C LEU A 190 -8.20 11.90 10.51
N ILE A 191 -9.27 11.58 9.77
CA ILE A 191 -10.59 12.23 9.94
C ILE A 191 -11.58 11.41 10.76
N LEU A 192 -11.33 10.10 10.93
CA LEU A 192 -12.09 9.25 11.84
C LEU A 192 -11.15 8.25 12.49
N LYS A 193 -11.16 8.23 13.82
CA LYS A 193 -10.39 7.29 14.65
C LYS A 193 -11.33 6.44 15.48
N GLY A 194 -10.94 5.19 15.73
CA GLY A 194 -11.65 4.31 16.67
C GLY A 194 -11.53 4.80 18.12
N SER A 195 -12.34 4.22 19.01
CA SER A 195 -12.33 4.53 20.45
C SER A 195 -11.08 4.01 21.18
N ASN A 196 -10.30 3.13 20.54
CA ASN A 196 -9.09 2.52 21.07
C ASN A 196 -8.06 2.28 19.95
N LEU A 197 -6.87 1.81 20.32
CA LEU A 197 -5.76 1.56 19.38
C LEU A 197 -5.87 0.23 18.62
N SER A 198 -6.93 -0.55 18.86
CA SER A 198 -7.22 -1.80 18.16
C SER A 198 -8.31 -1.66 17.09
N THR A 199 -8.99 -0.52 17.04
CA THR A 199 -10.10 -0.24 16.11
C THR A 199 -9.64 0.64 14.96
N GLY A 200 -9.80 0.17 13.72
CA GLY A 200 -9.47 0.92 12.50
C GLY A 200 -10.60 0.95 11.47
N CYS A 201 -10.36 1.53 10.30
CA CYS A 201 -11.35 1.53 9.21
C CYS A 201 -11.21 0.26 8.36
N SER A 202 -12.33 -0.44 8.14
CA SER A 202 -12.40 -1.59 7.23
C SER A 202 -12.97 -1.22 5.86
N SER A 203 -13.93 -0.31 5.81
CA SER A 203 -14.59 0.11 4.58
C SER A 203 -15.20 1.52 4.72
N VAL A 204 -15.35 2.17 3.58
CA VAL A 204 -16.04 3.45 3.41
C VAL A 204 -16.80 3.40 2.08
N SER A 205 -17.89 4.15 1.99
CA SER A 205 -18.63 4.39 0.75
C SER A 205 -18.91 5.88 0.64
N LEU A 206 -18.97 6.38 -0.59
CA LEU A 206 -19.29 7.77 -0.90
C LEU A 206 -20.49 7.76 -1.85
N ASP A 207 -21.49 8.58 -1.57
CA ASP A 207 -22.58 8.84 -2.51
C ASP A 207 -22.07 9.76 -3.63
N PRO A 208 -22.00 9.31 -4.90
CA PRO A 208 -21.50 10.14 -5.98
C PRO A 208 -22.40 11.33 -6.31
N SER A 209 -23.69 11.25 -5.97
CA SER A 209 -24.67 12.31 -6.21
C SER A 209 -24.66 13.39 -5.13
N ASN A 210 -24.13 13.07 -3.93
CA ASN A 210 -23.93 14.01 -2.84
C ASN A 210 -22.60 13.75 -2.12
N PRO A 211 -21.46 14.11 -2.73
CA PRO A 211 -20.15 13.73 -2.23
C PRO A 211 -19.58 14.69 -1.17
N THR A 212 -20.41 15.55 -0.56
CA THR A 212 -19.98 16.64 0.35
C THR A 212 -19.67 16.20 1.79
N GLY A 213 -19.66 14.89 2.06
CA GLY A 213 -19.41 14.28 3.38
C GLY A 213 -17.96 14.26 3.87
#